data_AF-A0A2E7HLE7-F1
#
_entry.id   AF-A0A2E7HLE7-F1
#
_cell.length_a   1.000
_cell.length_b   1.000
_cell.length_c   1.000
_cell.angle_alpha   90.00
_cell.angle_beta   90.00
_cell.angle_gamma   90.00
#
_symmetry.space_group_name_H-M   'P 1'
#
loop_
_entity.id
_entity.type
_entity.pdbx_description
1 polymer ?
#
loop_
_entity_poly.entity_id
_entity_poly.type
_entity_poly.pdbx_seq_one_letter_code
_entity_poly.pdbx_strand_id
1 'polypeptide(L)'
;MWLPLDPVAQETYVEYVAGSHAWPEFSPYHFVDGSPYDGTGLPQLPDIEAERDRHRIVSFEMEPGDCLVFLAMIVHGAPPNRSSHRRRALATRWAGDDARYCIRPGEVGVPTEDTGLQRGDLLDSGRFPVVWTR
;
A
#
# COMPACT_ATOMS: atom_id res chain seq x y z
N MET A 1 5.10 -1.45 5.89
CA MET A 1 5.31 -2.80 6.45
C MET A 1 3.96 -3.50 6.55
N TRP A 2 3.94 -4.80 6.30
CA TRP A 2 2.75 -5.64 6.41
C TRP A 2 3.08 -6.86 7.27
N LEU A 3 2.26 -7.09 8.30
CA LEU A 3 2.47 -8.13 9.30
C LEU A 3 1.20 -8.99 9.42
N PRO A 4 1.26 -10.29 9.13
CA PRO A 4 0.12 -11.19 9.31
C PRO A 4 -0.14 -11.44 10.81
N LEU A 5 -1.41 -11.53 11.18
CA LEU A 5 -1.85 -11.95 12.52
C LEU A 5 -2.41 -13.39 12.53
N ASP A 6 -2.49 -14.01 11.36
CA ASP A 6 -2.92 -15.38 11.11
C ASP A 6 -1.98 -15.97 10.04
N PRO A 7 -1.75 -17.30 10.01
CA PRO A 7 -1.04 -17.94 8.92
C PRO A 7 -1.66 -17.56 7.57
N VAL A 8 -0.83 -17.16 6.62
CA VAL A 8 -1.29 -16.81 5.28
C VAL A 8 -1.11 -18.04 4.42
N ALA A 9 -2.21 -18.57 3.87
CA ALA A 9 -2.16 -19.68 2.92
C ALA A 9 -1.98 -19.15 1.49
N GLN A 10 -1.42 -19.99 0.61
CA GLN A 10 -1.03 -19.64 -0.77
C GLN A 10 -2.13 -19.01 -1.61
N GLU A 11 -3.37 -19.42 -1.37
CA GLU A 11 -4.54 -18.94 -2.09
C GLU A 11 -4.92 -17.50 -1.70
N THR A 12 -4.26 -16.92 -0.69
CA THR A 12 -4.56 -15.61 -0.10
C THR A 12 -3.35 -14.72 0.06
N TYR A 13 -2.22 -15.04 -0.59
CA TYR A 13 -1.02 -14.22 -0.49
C TYR A 13 -1.24 -12.80 -1.01
N VAL A 14 -0.56 -11.83 -0.39
CA VAL A 14 -0.33 -10.55 -1.05
C VAL A 14 0.66 -10.80 -2.18
N GLU A 15 0.28 -10.40 -3.38
CA GLU A 15 1.07 -10.49 -4.60
C GLU A 15 1.69 -9.13 -4.91
N TYR A 16 2.90 -9.17 -5.47
CA TYR A 16 3.66 -7.98 -5.84
C TYR A 16 4.18 -8.13 -7.25
N VAL A 17 4.04 -7.09 -8.06
CA VAL A 17 4.72 -7.04 -9.36
C VAL A 17 6.16 -6.59 -9.14
N ALA A 18 7.11 -7.51 -9.23
CA ALA A 18 8.51 -7.21 -8.98
C ALA A 18 9.04 -6.15 -9.96
N GLY A 19 9.69 -5.11 -9.43
CA GLY A 19 10.23 -3.99 -10.23
C GLY A 19 9.24 -2.84 -10.49
N SER A 20 7.95 -3.01 -10.20
CA SER A 20 6.92 -1.98 -10.47
C SER A 20 7.07 -0.69 -9.66
N HIS A 21 7.86 -0.70 -8.58
CA HIS A 21 8.20 0.50 -7.81
C HIS A 21 8.92 1.58 -8.64
N ALA A 22 9.47 1.23 -9.80
CA ALA A 22 10.12 2.14 -10.74
C ALA A 22 9.22 2.56 -11.91
N TRP A 23 7.96 2.11 -11.95
CA TRP A 23 7.00 2.53 -12.96
C TRP A 23 6.49 3.96 -12.71
N PRO A 24 5.83 4.58 -13.70
CA PRO A 24 5.07 5.80 -13.46
C PRO A 24 4.00 5.62 -12.38
N GLU A 25 3.54 6.73 -11.83
CA GLU A 25 2.43 6.73 -10.87
C GLU A 25 1.09 6.48 -11.60
N PHE A 26 0.23 5.68 -10.97
CA PHE A 26 -1.10 5.35 -11.46
C PHE A 26 -2.15 5.75 -10.43
N SER A 27 -3.38 6.00 -10.89
CA SER A 27 -4.48 6.36 -10.02
C SER A 27 -4.81 5.19 -9.07
N PRO A 28 -4.98 5.44 -7.76
CA PRO A 28 -5.47 4.43 -6.82
C PRO A 28 -6.91 4.01 -7.11
N TYR A 29 -7.31 2.89 -6.50
CA TYR A 29 -8.68 2.39 -6.53
C TYR A 29 -9.19 2.17 -5.10
N HIS A 30 -10.50 2.31 -4.94
CA HIS A 30 -11.23 1.94 -3.75
C HIS A 30 -11.17 0.43 -3.54
N PHE A 31 -10.65 -0.01 -2.39
CA PHE A 31 -10.56 -1.45 -2.08
C PHE A 31 -11.92 -2.15 -1.98
N VAL A 32 -13.01 -1.41 -1.75
CA VAL A 32 -14.35 -1.96 -1.53
C VAL A 32 -15.01 -2.38 -2.84
N ASP A 33 -14.94 -1.53 -3.86
CA ASP A 33 -15.70 -1.69 -5.11
C ASP A 33 -14.84 -1.60 -6.39
N GLY A 34 -13.55 -1.31 -6.26
CA GLY A 34 -12.63 -1.17 -7.38
C GLY A 34 -12.83 0.10 -8.21
N SER A 35 -13.65 1.05 -7.76
CA SER A 35 -13.80 2.34 -8.43
C SER A 35 -12.51 3.17 -8.34
N PRO A 36 -12.15 3.95 -9.38
CA PRO A 36 -10.95 4.78 -9.34
C PRO A 36 -11.15 5.98 -8.42
N TYR A 37 -10.05 6.49 -7.87
CA TYR A 37 -10.07 7.74 -7.12
C TYR A 37 -10.37 8.93 -8.05
N ASP A 38 -11.19 9.86 -7.56
CA ASP A 38 -11.62 11.02 -8.35
C ASP A 38 -10.55 12.12 -8.40
N GLY A 39 -10.40 12.76 -9.56
CA GLY A 39 -9.64 14.01 -9.69
C GLY A 39 -8.12 13.92 -9.50
N THR A 40 -7.54 12.71 -9.48
CA THR A 40 -6.08 12.52 -9.31
C THR A 40 -5.27 12.98 -10.53
N GLY A 41 -5.88 12.93 -11.73
CA GLY A 41 -5.21 13.22 -13.00
C GLY A 41 -4.16 12.18 -13.41
N LEU A 42 -4.06 11.06 -12.69
CA LEU A 42 -3.11 9.99 -12.95
C LEU A 42 -3.69 8.96 -13.95
N PRO A 43 -2.85 8.30 -14.76
CA PRO A 43 -3.30 7.24 -15.65
C PRO A 43 -3.83 6.04 -14.84
N GLN A 44 -4.72 5.28 -15.47
CA GLN A 44 -5.21 4.03 -14.91
C GLN A 44 -4.09 2.97 -14.89
N LEU A 45 -4.00 2.19 -13.80
CA LEU A 45 -3.10 1.03 -13.75
C LEU A 45 -3.51 0.01 -14.83
N PRO A 46 -2.55 -0.57 -15.59
CA PRO A 46 -2.85 -1.67 -16.50
C PRO A 46 -3.56 -2.82 -15.80
N ASP A 47 -4.34 -3.59 -16.55
CA ASP A 47 -4.99 -4.79 -16.01
C ASP A 47 -3.95 -5.89 -15.76
N ILE A 48 -3.38 -5.88 -14.55
CA ILE A 48 -2.35 -6.82 -14.12
C ILE A 48 -2.87 -8.26 -14.16
N GLU A 49 -4.17 -8.48 -13.91
CA GLU A 49 -4.78 -9.81 -13.91
C GLU A 49 -4.96 -10.36 -15.32
N ALA A 50 -5.29 -9.51 -16.30
CA ALA A 50 -5.35 -9.91 -17.71
C ALA A 50 -3.96 -10.13 -18.34
N GLU A 51 -2.91 -9.54 -17.76
CA GLU A 51 -1.54 -9.54 -18.28
C GLU A 51 -0.51 -10.24 -17.38
N ARG A 52 -0.94 -11.18 -16.55
CA ARG A 52 -0.07 -11.84 -15.54
C ARG A 52 1.18 -12.46 -16.14
N ASP A 53 1.11 -12.99 -17.36
CA ASP A 53 2.23 -13.61 -18.09
C ASP A 53 3.30 -12.60 -18.52
N ARG A 54 2.97 -11.30 -18.57
CA ARG A 54 3.88 -10.20 -18.88
C ARG A 54 4.62 -9.67 -17.65
N HIS A 55 4.30 -10.19 -16.47
CA HIS A 55 4.77 -9.64 -15.21
C HIS A 55 5.44 -10.71 -14.35
N ARG A 56 6.54 -10.33 -13.68
CA ARG A 56 7.12 -11.17 -12.61
C ARG A 56 6.35 -10.91 -11.33
N ILE A 57 5.32 -11.72 -11.09
CA ILE A 57 4.52 -11.66 -9.87
C ILE A 57 5.18 -12.54 -8.80
N VAL A 58 5.40 -11.97 -7.62
CA VAL A 58 5.98 -12.67 -6.47
C VAL A 58 5.06 -12.60 -5.27
N SER A 59 5.07 -13.66 -4.48
CA SER A 59 4.28 -13.80 -3.26
C SER A 59 5.04 -14.68 -2.26
N PHE A 60 4.67 -14.57 -0.99
CA PHE A 60 5.40 -15.20 0.10
C PHE A 60 4.43 -15.88 1.06
N GLU A 61 4.73 -17.14 1.40
CA GLU A 61 4.15 -17.80 2.57
C GLU A 61 4.61 -17.09 3.82
N MET A 62 3.70 -16.88 4.77
CA MET A 62 4.00 -16.14 5.98
C MET A 62 3.24 -16.69 7.19
N GLU A 63 3.92 -16.72 8.32
CA GLU A 63 3.40 -17.07 9.63
C GLU A 63 3.34 -15.83 10.55
N PRO A 64 2.52 -15.84 11.61
CA PRO A 64 2.55 -14.81 12.63
C PRO A 64 3.97 -14.62 13.20
N GLY A 65 4.51 -13.41 13.06
CA GLY A 65 5.89 -13.07 13.41
C GLY A 65 6.73 -12.65 12.21
N ASP A 66 6.33 -13.05 11.00
CA ASP A 66 6.95 -12.57 9.76
C ASP A 66 6.57 -11.12 9.45
N CYS A 67 7.36 -10.47 8.59
CA CYS A 67 7.10 -9.11 8.14
C CYS A 67 7.55 -8.90 6.69
N LEU A 68 6.66 -8.31 5.88
CA LEU A 68 7.03 -7.78 4.57
C LEU A 68 7.29 -6.27 4.65
N VAL A 69 8.44 -5.87 4.12
CA VAL A 69 8.83 -4.47 3.93
C VAL A 69 8.94 -4.23 2.44
N PHE A 70 8.16 -3.28 1.93
CA PHE A 70 8.11 -2.95 0.50
C PHE A 70 7.87 -1.46 0.30
N LEU A 71 8.28 -0.96 -0.87
CA LEU A 71 8.17 0.45 -1.24
C LEU A 71 6.72 0.81 -1.58
N ALA A 72 6.29 2.03 -1.23
CA ALA A 72 4.92 2.49 -1.44
C ALA A 72 4.47 2.44 -2.92
N MET A 73 5.41 2.59 -3.86
CA MET A 73 5.15 2.58 -5.31
C MET A 73 5.05 1.18 -5.90
N ILE A 74 5.31 0.11 -5.15
CA ILE A 74 5.17 -1.24 -5.70
C ILE A 74 3.69 -1.54 -5.96
N VAL A 75 3.38 -2.00 -7.17
CA VAL A 75 2.06 -2.54 -7.49
C VAL A 75 1.89 -3.83 -6.72
N HIS A 76 0.83 -3.89 -5.91
CA HIS A 76 0.50 -5.03 -5.08
C HIS A 76 -1.01 -5.18 -4.94
N GLY A 77 -1.43 -6.41 -4.72
CA GLY A 77 -2.83 -6.78 -4.57
C GLY A 77 -2.93 -8.09 -3.81
N ALA A 78 -4.14 -8.49 -3.43
CA ALA A 78 -4.37 -9.82 -2.89
C ALA A 78 -5.69 -10.36 -3.43
N PRO A 79 -5.78 -11.65 -3.75
CA PRO A 79 -7.02 -12.26 -4.17
C PRO A 79 -8.04 -12.25 -3.02
N PRO A 80 -9.35 -12.36 -3.32
CA PRO A 80 -10.39 -12.53 -2.31
C PRO A 80 -10.11 -13.75 -1.43
N ASN A 81 -10.29 -13.63 -0.12
CA ASN A 81 -10.20 -14.76 0.77
C ASN A 81 -11.42 -15.69 0.58
N ARG A 82 -11.20 -16.85 -0.03
CA ARG A 82 -12.22 -17.88 -0.28
C ARG A 82 -12.25 -18.99 0.78
N SER A 83 -11.39 -18.91 1.80
CA SER A 83 -11.34 -19.89 2.87
C SER A 83 -12.41 -19.66 3.94
N SER A 84 -12.60 -20.65 4.82
CA SER A 84 -13.43 -20.52 6.02
C SER A 84 -12.75 -19.75 7.17
N HIS A 85 -11.47 -19.39 7.02
CA HIS A 85 -10.68 -18.73 8.05
C HIS A 85 -10.55 -17.24 7.77
N ARG A 86 -10.48 -16.43 8.83
CA ARG A 86 -10.19 -15.00 8.70
C ARG A 86 -8.70 -14.82 8.42
N ARG A 87 -8.38 -13.83 7.58
CA ARG A 87 -7.01 -13.34 7.36
C ARG A 87 -6.93 -11.92 7.91
N ARG A 88 -6.27 -11.75 9.06
CA ARG A 88 -6.03 -10.44 9.67
C ARG A 88 -4.58 -10.04 9.48
N ALA A 89 -4.34 -8.76 9.29
CA ALA A 89 -2.99 -8.22 9.17
C ALA A 89 -2.94 -6.79 9.70
N LEU A 90 -1.76 -6.38 10.16
CA LEU A 90 -1.43 -5.01 10.47
C LEU A 90 -0.61 -4.43 9.31
N ALA A 91 -1.08 -3.33 8.73
CA ALA A 91 -0.36 -2.58 7.73
C ALA A 91 0.04 -1.21 8.29
N THR A 92 1.34 -0.94 8.36
CA THR A 92 1.90 0.34 8.80
C THR A 92 2.65 1.03 7.67
N ARG A 93 2.62 2.36 7.65
CA ARG A 93 3.31 3.20 6.66
C ARG A 93 4.37 4.01 7.38
N TRP A 94 5.54 4.12 6.74
CA TRP A 94 6.73 4.75 7.31
C TRP A 94 7.25 5.74 6.28
N ALA A 95 7.72 6.88 6.75
CA ALA A 95 8.30 7.93 5.93
C ALA A 95 9.72 8.22 6.41
N GLY A 96 10.56 8.78 5.52
CA GLY A 96 11.88 9.27 5.90
C GLY A 96 11.79 10.43 6.90
N ASP A 97 12.88 10.68 7.62
CA ASP A 97 13.03 11.81 8.54
C ASP A 97 13.00 13.17 7.84
N ASP A 98 13.23 13.19 6.52
CA ASP A 98 13.12 14.36 5.65
C ASP A 98 11.77 14.46 4.90
N ALA A 99 10.82 13.55 5.15
CA ALA A 99 9.55 13.54 4.46
C ALA A 99 8.69 14.75 4.83
N ARG A 100 8.04 15.33 3.81
CA ARG A 100 7.20 16.52 3.94
C ARG A 100 5.75 16.26 3.57
N TYR A 101 4.83 16.88 4.30
CA TYR A 101 3.41 16.81 4.04
C TYR A 101 3.09 17.41 2.66
N CYS A 102 2.45 16.60 1.83
CA CYS A 102 2.11 16.95 0.46
C CYS A 102 0.59 16.89 0.29
N ILE A 103 0.02 17.96 -0.25
CA ILE A 103 -1.39 18.01 -0.63
C ILE A 103 -1.44 17.90 -2.15
N ARG A 104 -2.04 16.81 -2.63
CA ARG A 104 -2.21 16.53 -4.06
C ARG A 104 -3.65 16.83 -4.51
N PRO A 105 -3.87 17.18 -5.79
CA PRO A 105 -5.21 17.25 -6.35
C PRO A 105 -5.91 15.89 -6.31
N GLY A 106 -7.24 15.93 -6.25
CA GLY A 106 -8.07 14.74 -6.25
C GLY A 106 -8.30 14.14 -4.87
N GLU A 107 -8.96 13.00 -4.88
CA GLU A 107 -9.25 12.20 -3.71
C GLU A 107 -7.97 11.67 -3.07
N VAL A 108 -7.94 11.65 -1.74
CA VAL A 108 -6.84 11.15 -0.94
C VAL A 108 -7.40 10.23 0.14
N GLY A 109 -6.92 8.98 0.20
CA GLY A 109 -7.43 7.99 1.15
C GLY A 109 -6.80 8.05 2.54
N VAL A 110 -5.65 8.73 2.69
CA VAL A 110 -4.91 8.89 3.95
C VAL A 110 -4.21 10.25 3.94
N PRO A 111 -4.32 11.07 4.98
CA PRO A 111 -5.03 10.83 6.25
C PRO A 111 -6.55 11.03 6.13
N THR A 112 -7.33 10.28 6.91
CA THR A 112 -8.81 10.39 6.94
C THR A 112 -9.31 11.46 7.91
N GLU A 113 -8.41 12.18 8.56
CA GLU A 113 -8.70 13.25 9.51
C GLU A 113 -7.74 14.42 9.29
N ASP A 114 -8.14 15.61 9.74
CA ASP A 114 -7.30 16.81 9.67
C ASP A 114 -6.04 16.58 10.51
N THR A 115 -4.86 16.65 9.88
CA THR A 115 -3.58 16.44 10.54
C THR A 115 -3.07 17.64 11.31
N GLY A 116 -3.58 18.84 11.02
CA GLY A 116 -3.00 20.11 11.48
C GLY A 116 -1.70 20.49 10.76
N LEU A 117 -1.25 19.72 9.76
CA LEU A 117 -0.04 20.00 8.99
C LEU A 117 -0.36 20.84 7.74
N GLN A 118 0.53 21.77 7.43
CA GLN A 118 0.52 22.55 6.19
C GLN A 118 1.41 21.91 5.13
N ARG A 119 1.17 22.25 3.86
CA ARG A 119 2.00 21.78 2.75
C ARG A 119 3.46 22.19 2.99
N GLY A 120 4.35 21.20 3.00
CA GLY A 120 5.79 21.39 3.18
C GLY A 120 6.27 21.17 4.62
N ASP A 121 5.38 21.04 5.59
CA ASP A 121 5.74 20.68 6.97
C ASP A 121 6.38 19.30 7.02
N LEU A 122 7.29 19.08 7.97
CA LEU A 122 7.83 17.74 8.22
C LEU A 122 6.75 16.81 8.77
N LEU A 123 6.84 15.52 8.45
CA LEU A 123 6.03 14.47 9.07
C LEU A 123 6.60 14.09 10.45
N ASP A 124 6.76 15.08 11.32
CA ASP A 124 7.21 14.95 12.71
C ASP A 124 6.21 15.68 13.61
N SER A 125 5.17 14.97 14.04
CA SER A 125 4.12 15.53 14.89
C SER A 125 3.49 14.44 15.77
N GLY A 126 2.58 14.81 16.67
CA GLY A 126 1.86 13.82 17.47
C GLY A 126 1.10 12.77 16.65
N ARG A 127 0.70 13.09 15.40
CA ARG A 127 0.06 12.16 14.46
C ARG A 127 1.04 11.37 13.60
N PHE A 128 2.23 11.93 13.39
CA PHE A 128 3.33 11.30 12.66
C PHE A 128 4.54 11.25 13.58
N PRO A 129 4.51 10.43 14.65
CA PRO A 129 5.55 10.47 15.66
C PRO A 129 6.87 9.97 15.10
N VAL A 130 7.97 10.60 15.48
CA VAL A 130 9.31 10.07 15.24
C VAL A 130 9.49 8.80 16.04
N VAL A 131 9.80 7.72 15.32
CA VAL A 131 9.91 6.35 15.83
C VAL A 131 11.36 5.91 16.04
N TRP A 132 12.30 6.59 15.39
CA TRP A 132 13.73 6.30 15.49
C TRP A 132 14.56 7.54 15.20
N THR A 133 15.63 7.74 15.99
CA THR A 133 16.64 8.77 15.78
C THR A 133 18.02 8.11 15.81
N ARG A 134 18.96 8.67 15.05
CA ARG A 134 20.32 8.14 14.91
C ARG A 134 21.25 8.58 16.03
#